data_AF-A0A9P5NRC2-F1
#
_entry.id   AF-A0A9P5NRC2-F1
#
_cell.length_a   1.000
_cell.length_b   1.000
_cell.length_c   1.000
_cell.angle_alpha   90.00
_cell.angle_beta   90.00
_cell.angle_gamma   90.00
#
_symmetry.space_group_name_H-M   'P 1'
#
loop_
_entity.id
_entity.type
_entity.pdbx_description
1 polymer ?
#
loop_
_entity_poly.entity_id
_entity_poly.type
_entity_poly.pdbx_seq_one_letter_code
_entity_poly.pdbx_strand_id
1 'polypeptide(L)'
;MSNLTILRTYAKAAPESLPASLLFKHSAKNITIFDAYPKSIFHFLILPRIKEPRLNATVLSNLKSLINGDKGLAKEVISSLDEEAKTVKKEIQEEMLERYGFKWDVWIGFHGAPSMDHLHLHVISADLISEKLKNKKHYNSFHPKLGFFLHIDEVLSWFDADPTYYMGMVKQFKPSKFEPILKDKLACFHCEMEMKNMPTLKSHLQEEWDKLERRSRDSAKRKRKLEERADSQSTNDNEQNSRADSVF
;
A
#
# COMPACT_ATOMS: atom_id res chain seq x y z
N MET A 1 17.94 -19.84 -10.44
CA MET A 1 17.06 -19.01 -11.28
C MET A 1 15.59 -19.48 -11.31
N SER A 2 15.17 -20.46 -10.49
CA SER A 2 13.84 -21.10 -10.58
C SER A 2 12.69 -20.41 -9.84
N ASN A 3 12.92 -19.37 -9.02
CA ASN A 3 11.87 -18.79 -8.15
C ASN A 3 11.32 -17.42 -8.58
N LEU A 4 11.85 -16.77 -9.61
CA LEU A 4 11.40 -15.41 -9.97
C LEU A 4 9.97 -15.36 -10.51
N THR A 5 9.47 -16.45 -11.08
CA THR A 5 8.18 -16.53 -11.77
C THR A 5 7.04 -17.08 -10.91
N ILE A 6 7.25 -17.30 -9.60
CA ILE A 6 6.21 -17.91 -8.75
C ILE A 6 4.90 -17.10 -8.73
N LEU A 7 4.99 -15.77 -8.81
CA LEU A 7 3.81 -14.90 -8.89
C LEU A 7 3.01 -15.14 -10.18
N ARG A 8 3.70 -15.43 -11.30
CA ARG A 8 3.06 -15.83 -12.55
C ARG A 8 2.29 -17.13 -12.39
N THR A 9 2.84 -18.11 -11.65
CA THR A 9 2.15 -19.37 -11.37
C THR A 9 0.84 -19.10 -10.63
N TYR A 10 0.86 -18.24 -9.60
CA TYR A 10 -0.35 -17.86 -8.88
C TYR A 10 -1.36 -17.14 -9.78
N ALA A 11 -0.89 -16.21 -10.63
CA ALA A 11 -1.75 -15.48 -11.57
C ALA A 11 -2.42 -16.34 -12.64
N LYS A 12 -1.89 -17.55 -12.92
CA LYS A 12 -2.48 -18.55 -13.83
C LYS A 12 -3.38 -19.57 -13.13
N ALA A 13 -3.21 -19.76 -11.82
CA ALA A 13 -3.93 -20.77 -11.08
C ALA A 13 -5.45 -20.47 -11.05
N ALA A 14 -6.25 -21.52 -10.91
CA ALA A 14 -7.61 -21.35 -10.39
C ALA A 14 -7.50 -20.83 -8.95
N PRO A 15 -8.11 -19.71 -8.57
CA PRO A 15 -7.95 -19.14 -7.24
C PRO A 15 -8.25 -20.14 -6.12
N GLU A 16 -9.25 -20.99 -6.31
CA GLU A 16 -9.70 -22.00 -5.37
C GLU A 16 -8.65 -23.10 -5.11
N SER A 17 -7.65 -23.21 -5.99
CA SER A 17 -6.51 -24.15 -5.81
C SER A 17 -5.37 -23.56 -4.97
N LEU A 18 -5.37 -22.26 -4.71
CA LEU A 18 -4.34 -21.60 -3.89
C LEU A 18 -4.64 -21.81 -2.40
N PRO A 19 -3.61 -22.02 -1.55
CA PRO A 19 -3.82 -22.21 -0.13
C PRO A 19 -4.33 -20.92 0.53
N ALA A 20 -5.22 -21.06 1.52
CA ALA A 20 -5.79 -19.92 2.26
C ALA A 20 -4.74 -19.07 3.00
N SER A 21 -3.58 -19.65 3.34
CA SER A 21 -2.44 -18.91 3.91
C SER A 21 -1.74 -17.97 2.91
N LEU A 22 -2.04 -18.12 1.61
CA LEU A 22 -1.50 -17.31 0.52
C LEU A 22 -2.59 -16.41 -0.06
N LEU A 23 -3.73 -16.99 -0.42
CA LEU A 23 -4.82 -16.28 -1.07
C LEU A 23 -5.61 -15.47 -0.03
N PHE A 24 -5.65 -14.16 -0.22
CA PHE A 24 -6.52 -13.29 0.56
C PHE A 24 -7.90 -13.18 -0.08
N LYS A 25 -7.93 -12.83 -1.37
CA LYS A 25 -9.16 -12.77 -2.18
C LYS A 25 -8.84 -12.77 -3.67
N HIS A 26 -9.87 -12.91 -4.50
CA HIS A 26 -9.72 -12.86 -5.95
C HIS A 26 -10.96 -12.27 -6.62
N SER A 27 -10.76 -11.84 -7.87
CA SER A 27 -11.82 -11.42 -8.77
C SER A 27 -11.63 -12.06 -10.16
N ALA A 28 -12.49 -11.69 -11.11
CA ALA A 28 -12.32 -12.08 -12.50
C ALA A 28 -11.04 -11.48 -13.12
N LYS A 29 -10.52 -10.37 -12.60
CA LYS A 29 -9.37 -9.65 -13.15
C LYS A 29 -8.09 -9.83 -12.33
N ASN A 30 -8.20 -9.94 -11.00
CA ASN A 30 -7.06 -9.90 -10.10
C ASN A 30 -7.04 -11.07 -9.11
N ILE A 31 -5.87 -11.36 -8.57
CA ILE A 31 -5.66 -12.20 -7.40
C ILE A 31 -4.90 -11.39 -6.36
N THR A 32 -5.41 -11.32 -5.14
CA THR A 32 -4.79 -10.63 -4.01
C THR A 32 -4.23 -11.68 -3.06
N ILE A 33 -2.93 -11.60 -2.79
CA ILE A 33 -2.22 -12.53 -1.91
C ILE A 33 -1.54 -11.82 -0.75
N PHE A 34 -1.31 -12.56 0.33
CA PHE A 34 -0.37 -12.15 1.37
C PHE A 34 1.06 -12.22 0.83
N ASP A 35 1.86 -11.18 1.06
CA ASP A 35 3.30 -11.26 0.75
C ASP A 35 3.96 -12.27 1.71
N ALA A 36 4.64 -13.27 1.17
CA ALA A 36 5.30 -14.32 1.98
C ALA A 36 6.48 -13.79 2.83
N TYR A 37 6.97 -12.59 2.51
CA TYR A 37 8.07 -11.89 3.18
C TYR A 37 7.65 -10.45 3.50
N PRO A 38 6.60 -10.22 4.32
CA PRO A 38 5.99 -8.91 4.49
C PRO A 38 7.00 -7.89 5.03
N LYS A 39 7.03 -6.66 4.51
CA LYS A 39 7.98 -5.63 4.96
C LYS A 39 7.43 -4.67 6.01
N SER A 40 6.12 -4.77 6.25
CA SER A 40 5.35 -4.06 7.28
C SER A 40 4.37 -5.03 7.95
N ILE A 41 3.63 -4.55 8.96
CA ILE A 41 2.55 -5.30 9.63
C ILE A 41 1.55 -5.86 8.62
N PHE A 42 1.10 -5.03 7.67
CA PHE A 42 0.24 -5.44 6.56
C PHE A 42 1.01 -5.31 5.25
N HIS A 43 1.12 -6.39 4.49
CA HIS A 43 1.74 -6.37 3.17
C HIS A 43 1.11 -7.40 2.24
N PHE A 44 0.46 -6.89 1.20
CA PHE A 44 -0.25 -7.67 0.20
C PHE A 44 0.30 -7.37 -1.19
N LEU A 45 0.13 -8.33 -2.08
CA LEU A 45 0.40 -8.19 -3.50
C LEU A 45 -0.89 -8.41 -4.29
N ILE A 46 -1.21 -7.50 -5.20
CA ILE A 46 -2.32 -7.67 -6.14
C ILE A 46 -1.72 -8.00 -7.51
N LEU A 47 -2.11 -9.15 -8.04
CA LEU A 47 -1.61 -9.72 -9.29
C LEU A 47 -2.72 -9.66 -10.35
N PRO A 48 -2.52 -9.01 -11.50
CA PRO A 48 -3.45 -9.14 -12.61
C PRO A 48 -3.36 -10.57 -13.16
N ARG A 49 -4.52 -11.16 -13.49
CA ARG A 49 -4.63 -12.52 -14.03
C ARG A 49 -4.23 -12.56 -15.50
N ILE A 50 -3.66 -13.68 -15.92
CA ILE A 50 -3.34 -13.92 -17.33
C ILE A 50 -4.61 -14.32 -18.09
N LYS A 51 -4.88 -13.62 -19.19
CA LYS A 51 -5.99 -13.87 -20.12
C LYS A 51 -5.50 -13.79 -21.55
N GLU A 52 -5.07 -14.93 -22.07
CA GLU A 52 -4.54 -15.06 -23.42
C GLU A 52 -5.60 -14.74 -24.49
N PRO A 53 -5.21 -14.17 -25.65
CA PRO A 53 -3.85 -13.72 -26.00
C PRO A 53 -3.52 -12.30 -25.52
N ARG A 54 -4.54 -11.51 -25.12
CA ARG A 54 -4.43 -10.07 -24.88
C ARG A 54 -3.57 -9.73 -23.65
N LEU A 55 -3.78 -10.44 -22.54
CA LEU A 55 -3.05 -10.27 -21.27
C LEU A 55 -2.18 -11.50 -21.01
N ASN A 56 -1.06 -11.56 -21.71
CA ASN A 56 -0.11 -12.67 -21.61
C ASN A 56 1.02 -12.41 -20.61
N ALA A 57 1.79 -13.46 -20.35
CA ALA A 57 2.92 -13.44 -19.41
C ALA A 57 4.01 -12.40 -19.73
N THR A 58 4.19 -12.05 -21.01
CA THR A 58 5.19 -11.07 -21.45
C THR A 58 4.72 -9.65 -21.15
N VAL A 59 3.49 -9.33 -21.53
CA VAL A 59 2.84 -8.03 -21.25
C VAL A 59 2.78 -7.77 -19.75
N LEU A 60 2.40 -8.79 -18.98
CA LEU A 60 2.28 -8.71 -17.52
C LEU A 60 3.58 -9.05 -16.78
N SER A 61 4.75 -9.05 -17.41
CA SER A 61 6.00 -9.38 -16.71
C SER A 61 6.37 -8.37 -15.62
N ASN A 62 6.13 -7.08 -15.86
CA ASN A 62 6.32 -5.98 -14.91
C ASN A 62 5.68 -4.69 -15.44
N LEU A 63 5.72 -3.61 -14.64
CA LEU A 63 5.10 -2.33 -15.00
C LEU A 63 5.68 -1.77 -16.31
N LYS A 64 7.01 -1.83 -16.48
CA LYS A 64 7.70 -1.35 -17.69
C LYS A 64 7.17 -2.03 -18.95
N SER A 65 7.06 -3.35 -18.94
CA SER A 65 6.56 -4.12 -20.08
C SER A 65 5.12 -3.75 -20.44
N LEU A 66 4.27 -3.54 -19.43
CA LEU A 66 2.88 -3.12 -19.62
C LEU A 66 2.79 -1.72 -20.24
N ILE A 67 3.45 -0.72 -19.65
CA ILE A 67 3.34 0.70 -20.09
C ILE A 67 4.03 0.96 -21.44
N ASN A 68 5.02 0.13 -21.81
CA ASN A 68 5.67 0.20 -23.11
C ASN A 68 4.86 -0.46 -24.23
N GLY A 69 3.80 -1.20 -23.88
CA GLY A 69 2.86 -1.79 -24.83
C GLY A 69 1.73 -0.83 -25.19
N ASP A 70 0.52 -1.38 -25.28
CA ASP A 70 -0.70 -0.60 -25.57
C ASP A 70 -1.11 0.28 -24.38
N LYS A 71 -1.17 1.60 -24.59
CA LYS A 71 -1.52 2.59 -23.54
C LYS A 71 -2.92 2.34 -22.96
N GLY A 72 -3.88 1.95 -23.79
CA GLY A 72 -5.26 1.69 -23.36
C GLY A 72 -5.36 0.48 -22.43
N LEU A 73 -4.70 -0.61 -22.80
CA LEU A 73 -4.56 -1.83 -22.01
C LEU A 73 -3.83 -1.57 -20.69
N ALA A 74 -2.74 -0.79 -20.74
CA ALA A 74 -2.00 -0.40 -19.55
C ALA A 74 -2.90 0.38 -18.56
N LYS A 75 -3.66 1.36 -19.06
CA LYS A 75 -4.64 2.10 -18.24
C LYS A 75 -5.71 1.17 -17.66
N GLU A 76 -6.27 0.26 -18.46
CA GLU A 76 -7.28 -0.70 -18.03
C GLU A 76 -6.78 -1.59 -16.89
N VAL A 77 -5.58 -2.17 -17.04
CA VAL A 77 -4.98 -3.06 -16.03
C VAL A 77 -4.67 -2.28 -14.74
N ILE A 78 -4.01 -1.13 -14.84
CA ILE A 78 -3.61 -0.35 -13.65
C ILE A 78 -4.83 0.19 -12.91
N SER A 79 -5.87 0.63 -13.62
CA SER A 79 -7.14 1.06 -13.00
C SER A 79 -7.82 -0.10 -12.26
N SER A 80 -7.82 -1.30 -12.85
CA SER A 80 -8.37 -2.48 -12.18
C SER A 80 -7.57 -2.88 -10.93
N LEU A 81 -6.25 -2.70 -10.93
CA LEU A 81 -5.42 -2.94 -9.75
C LEU A 81 -5.69 -1.89 -8.66
N ASP A 82 -5.90 -0.63 -9.02
CA ASP A 82 -6.27 0.46 -8.11
C ASP A 82 -7.62 0.24 -7.42
N GLU A 83 -8.65 -0.16 -8.18
CA GLU A 83 -9.97 -0.51 -7.64
C GLU A 83 -9.89 -1.62 -6.58
N GLU A 84 -9.12 -2.68 -6.87
CA GLU A 84 -8.87 -3.76 -5.92
C GLU A 84 -8.07 -3.26 -4.70
N ALA A 85 -7.05 -2.44 -4.93
CA ALA A 85 -6.21 -1.88 -3.86
C ALA A 85 -6.96 -0.98 -2.90
N LYS A 86 -7.91 -0.17 -3.40
CA LYS A 86 -8.81 0.64 -2.56
C LYS A 86 -9.66 -0.23 -1.64
N THR A 87 -10.14 -1.36 -2.14
CA THR A 87 -10.90 -2.33 -1.35
C THR A 87 -10.01 -3.00 -0.30
N VAL A 88 -8.81 -3.46 -0.68
CA VAL A 88 -7.82 -4.03 0.27
C VAL A 88 -7.41 -3.02 1.33
N LYS A 89 -7.18 -1.74 0.96
CA LYS A 89 -6.84 -0.67 1.90
C LYS A 89 -7.95 -0.45 2.92
N LYS A 90 -9.22 -0.53 2.52
CA LYS A 90 -10.36 -0.43 3.45
C LYS A 90 -10.36 -1.58 4.46
N GLU A 91 -10.20 -2.82 3.99
CA GLU A 91 -10.14 -4.01 4.85
C GLU A 91 -8.94 -3.96 5.82
N ILE A 92 -7.76 -3.55 5.34
CA ILE A 92 -6.60 -3.28 6.21
C ILE A 92 -6.96 -2.25 7.28
N GLN A 93 -7.61 -1.15 6.92
CA GLN A 93 -7.97 -0.10 7.87
C GLN A 93 -9.03 -0.53 8.89
N GLU A 94 -9.92 -1.45 8.54
CA GLU A 94 -10.87 -2.08 9.45
C GLU A 94 -10.11 -2.96 10.46
N GLU A 95 -9.22 -3.82 9.98
CA GLU A 95 -8.32 -4.66 10.81
C GLU A 95 -7.39 -3.82 11.70
N MET A 96 -6.89 -2.67 11.21
CA MET A 96 -6.11 -1.71 12.01
C MET A 96 -6.91 -1.20 13.21
N LEU A 97 -8.17 -0.82 13.01
CA LEU A 97 -9.04 -0.37 14.09
C LEU A 97 -9.34 -1.50 15.07
N GLU A 98 -9.65 -2.70 14.57
CA GLU A 98 -10.00 -3.84 15.40
C GLU A 98 -8.84 -4.28 16.29
N ARG A 99 -7.63 -4.39 15.73
CA ARG A 99 -6.46 -4.92 16.46
C ARG A 99 -5.67 -3.87 17.22
N TYR A 100 -5.61 -2.65 16.72
CA TYR A 100 -4.72 -1.61 17.25
C TYR A 100 -5.50 -0.41 17.81
N GLY A 101 -6.79 -0.26 17.49
CA GLY A 101 -7.62 0.85 17.97
C GLY A 101 -7.36 2.19 17.28
N PHE A 102 -6.51 2.22 16.25
CA PHE A 102 -6.24 3.40 15.43
C PHE A 102 -5.79 2.99 14.03
N LYS A 103 -5.85 3.93 13.08
CA LYS A 103 -5.38 3.75 11.71
C LYS A 103 -4.07 4.47 11.48
N TRP A 104 -3.25 3.92 10.61
CA TRP A 104 -2.09 4.61 10.04
C TRP A 104 -2.12 4.47 8.52
N ASP A 105 -1.15 5.08 7.86
CA ASP A 105 -1.16 5.17 6.41
C ASP A 105 -0.91 3.80 5.73
N VAL A 106 -1.44 3.68 4.52
CA VAL A 106 -1.29 2.50 3.65
C VAL A 106 -0.87 3.00 2.28
N TRP A 107 0.34 2.59 1.88
CA TRP A 107 0.93 2.91 0.60
C TRP A 107 0.56 1.87 -0.44
N ILE A 108 0.28 2.35 -1.64
CA ILE A 108 -0.11 1.55 -2.78
C ILE A 108 0.79 1.93 -3.95
N GLY A 109 1.52 0.97 -4.52
CA GLY A 109 2.48 1.29 -5.57
C GLY A 109 3.28 0.12 -6.11
N PHE A 110 4.13 0.45 -7.08
CA PHE A 110 5.00 -0.49 -7.78
C PHE A 110 6.47 -0.23 -7.44
N HIS A 111 7.30 -1.25 -7.53
CA HIS A 111 8.74 -1.05 -7.57
C HIS A 111 9.20 -0.64 -8.97
N GLY A 112 10.04 0.39 -9.08
CA GLY A 112 10.65 0.82 -10.34
C GLY A 112 11.56 -0.23 -10.98
N ALA A 113 12.15 -1.11 -10.17
CA ALA A 113 12.85 -2.33 -10.63
C ALA A 113 12.37 -3.53 -9.78
N PRO A 114 11.38 -4.31 -10.23
CA PRO A 114 10.79 -5.38 -9.42
C PRO A 114 11.76 -6.56 -9.24
N SER A 115 11.67 -7.22 -8.09
CA SER A 115 12.49 -8.39 -7.74
C SER A 115 11.91 -9.71 -8.25
N MET A 116 10.63 -9.72 -8.63
CA MET A 116 9.90 -10.89 -9.11
C MET A 116 9.35 -10.62 -10.50
N ASP A 117 9.24 -11.67 -11.29
CA ASP A 117 8.58 -11.67 -12.59
C ASP A 117 7.07 -11.92 -12.39
N HIS A 118 6.27 -11.24 -13.21
CA HIS A 118 4.84 -10.94 -13.06
C HIS A 118 4.58 -9.63 -12.33
N LEU A 119 3.79 -8.75 -12.96
CA LEU A 119 3.33 -7.48 -12.44
C LEU A 119 2.61 -7.69 -11.11
N HIS A 120 2.99 -6.92 -10.11
CA HIS A 120 2.40 -6.96 -8.79
C HIS A 120 2.34 -5.55 -8.22
N LEU A 121 1.16 -5.17 -7.73
CA LEU A 121 0.96 -3.95 -6.99
C LEU A 121 1.11 -4.24 -5.50
N HIS A 122 1.96 -3.49 -4.82
CA HIS A 122 2.09 -3.56 -3.37
C HIS A 122 0.97 -2.77 -2.71
N VAL A 123 0.31 -3.37 -1.72
CA VAL A 123 -0.51 -2.67 -0.73
C VAL A 123 0.12 -2.93 0.62
N ILE A 124 0.77 -1.91 1.17
CA ILE A 124 1.66 -2.04 2.33
C ILE A 124 1.35 -0.97 3.36
N SER A 125 1.25 -1.34 4.63
CA SER A 125 1.10 -0.37 5.71
C SER A 125 2.41 0.41 5.95
N ALA A 126 2.29 1.69 6.31
CA ALA A 126 3.39 2.64 6.34
C ALA A 126 4.41 2.41 7.47
N ASP A 127 4.18 1.46 8.37
CA ASP A 127 5.02 1.24 9.56
C ASP A 127 6.43 0.69 9.24
N LEU A 128 6.56 -0.13 8.19
CA LEU A 128 7.80 -0.87 7.88
C LEU A 128 8.36 -1.65 9.08
N ILE A 129 7.48 -2.15 9.97
CA ILE A 129 7.86 -2.98 11.11
C ILE A 129 7.66 -4.44 10.75
N SER A 130 8.78 -5.13 10.50
CA SER A 130 8.76 -6.56 10.20
C SER A 130 10.11 -7.24 10.43
N GLU A 131 10.08 -8.50 10.84
CA GLU A 131 11.24 -9.39 10.89
C GLU A 131 11.80 -9.75 9.51
N LYS A 132 11.02 -9.57 8.44
CA LYS A 132 11.48 -9.78 7.06
C LYS A 132 12.04 -8.50 6.42
N LEU A 133 11.95 -7.35 7.07
CA LEU A 133 12.67 -6.13 6.70
C LEU A 133 14.14 -6.21 7.16
N LYS A 134 14.96 -6.96 6.40
CA LYS A 134 16.30 -7.38 6.83
C LYS A 134 17.46 -6.50 6.40
N ASN A 135 17.36 -5.85 5.23
CA ASN A 135 18.50 -5.18 4.62
C ASN A 135 18.12 -3.82 4.04
N LYS A 136 19.15 -3.01 3.75
CA LYS A 136 19.01 -1.66 3.20
C LYS A 136 18.15 -1.63 1.94
N LYS A 137 18.32 -2.60 1.03
CA LYS A 137 17.54 -2.65 -0.21
C LYS A 137 16.05 -2.82 0.08
N HIS A 138 15.68 -3.66 1.07
CA HIS A 138 14.28 -3.81 1.47
C HIS A 138 13.70 -2.51 2.01
N TYR A 139 14.44 -1.75 2.81
CA TYR A 139 13.93 -0.49 3.33
C TYR A 139 13.84 0.58 2.24
N ASN A 140 14.93 0.82 1.51
CA ASN A 140 14.97 1.86 0.47
C ASN A 140 13.98 1.58 -0.68
N SER A 141 13.62 0.31 -0.95
CA SER A 141 12.64 -0.01 -1.99
C SER A 141 11.21 0.44 -1.65
N PHE A 142 10.88 0.57 -0.37
CA PHE A 142 9.57 1.02 0.10
C PHE A 142 9.59 2.45 0.68
N HIS A 143 10.75 3.10 0.72
CA HIS A 143 10.82 4.48 1.20
C HIS A 143 10.02 5.40 0.25
N PRO A 144 8.97 6.08 0.74
CA PRO A 144 7.99 6.75 -0.11
C PRO A 144 8.58 7.93 -0.89
N LYS A 145 9.64 8.55 -0.36
CA LYS A 145 10.26 9.75 -0.97
C LYS A 145 11.47 9.48 -1.87
N LEU A 146 11.98 8.24 -1.95
CA LEU A 146 13.22 7.97 -2.70
C LEU A 146 12.99 7.78 -4.22
N GLY A 147 11.74 7.59 -4.66
CA GLY A 147 11.40 7.37 -6.07
C GLY A 147 11.64 5.95 -6.59
N PHE A 148 12.02 5.00 -5.72
CA PHE A 148 11.99 3.58 -6.06
C PHE A 148 10.58 2.98 -5.97
N PHE A 149 9.83 3.39 -4.95
CA PHE A 149 8.42 3.06 -4.79
C PHE A 149 7.57 4.07 -5.56
N LEU A 150 6.95 3.63 -6.65
CA LEU A 150 6.12 4.44 -7.53
C LEU A 150 4.67 4.34 -7.06
N HIS A 151 4.17 5.42 -6.47
CA HIS A 151 2.80 5.48 -5.97
C HIS A 151 1.79 5.29 -7.12
N ILE A 152 0.72 4.54 -6.88
CA ILE A 152 -0.25 4.22 -7.93
C ILE A 152 -0.91 5.48 -8.53
N ASP A 153 -1.18 6.49 -7.71
CA ASP A 153 -1.75 7.76 -8.16
C ASP A 153 -0.79 8.49 -9.12
N GLU A 154 0.51 8.43 -8.88
CA GLU A 154 1.52 8.97 -9.79
C GLU A 154 1.47 8.22 -11.13
N VAL A 155 1.46 6.88 -11.10
CA VAL A 155 1.42 6.07 -12.32
C VAL A 155 0.13 6.30 -13.12
N LEU A 156 -1.01 6.41 -12.43
CA LEU A 156 -2.30 6.71 -13.07
C LEU A 156 -2.30 8.09 -13.73
N SER A 157 -1.67 9.09 -13.10
CA SER A 157 -1.59 10.45 -13.65
C SER A 157 -0.88 10.51 -15.01
N TRP A 158 0.03 9.57 -15.30
CA TRP A 158 0.74 9.52 -16.58
C TRP A 158 -0.21 9.29 -17.75
N PHE A 159 -1.34 8.63 -17.53
CA PHE A 159 -2.30 8.32 -18.60
C PHE A 159 -3.13 9.54 -19.01
N ASP A 160 -3.38 10.44 -18.07
CA ASP A 160 -4.17 11.66 -18.25
C ASP A 160 -3.31 12.87 -18.67
N ALA A 161 -1.99 12.75 -18.54
CA ALA A 161 -1.03 13.72 -19.06
C ALA A 161 -0.97 13.74 -20.60
N ASP A 162 -0.39 14.82 -21.14
CA ASP A 162 -0.10 14.95 -22.57
C ASP A 162 0.66 13.72 -23.10
N PRO A 163 0.37 13.22 -24.33
CA PRO A 163 1.03 12.04 -24.88
C PRO A 163 2.57 12.08 -24.84
N THR A 164 3.18 13.26 -24.98
CA THR A 164 4.64 13.41 -24.91
C THR A 164 5.20 13.10 -23.53
N TYR A 165 4.47 13.45 -22.47
CA TYR A 165 4.83 13.15 -21.09
C TYR A 165 4.81 11.64 -20.83
N TYR A 166 3.73 10.95 -21.22
CA TYR A 166 3.63 9.49 -21.09
C TYR A 166 4.79 8.79 -21.80
N MET A 167 5.07 9.17 -23.07
CA MET A 167 6.19 8.63 -23.82
C MET A 167 7.54 8.92 -23.16
N GLY A 168 7.70 10.10 -22.55
CA GLY A 168 8.86 10.48 -21.76
C GLY A 168 9.06 9.55 -20.56
N MET A 169 8.00 9.30 -19.79
CA MET A 169 8.03 8.41 -18.63
C MET A 169 8.40 6.97 -19.03
N VAL A 170 7.77 6.44 -20.07
CA VAL A 170 8.08 5.09 -20.61
C VAL A 170 9.55 4.99 -21.03
N LYS A 171 10.08 5.99 -21.75
CA LYS A 171 11.49 6.01 -22.18
C LYS A 171 12.47 6.05 -21.01
N GLN A 172 12.12 6.74 -19.94
CA GLN A 172 12.96 6.88 -18.75
C GLN A 172 12.83 5.71 -17.77
N PHE A 173 11.81 4.85 -17.92
CA PHE A 173 11.57 3.70 -17.05
C PHE A 173 12.59 2.58 -17.33
N LYS A 174 13.81 2.74 -16.79
CA LYS A 174 14.92 1.80 -16.95
C LYS A 174 15.41 1.34 -15.58
N PRO A 175 15.69 0.03 -15.38
CA PRO A 175 16.22 -0.48 -14.11
C PRO A 175 17.45 0.30 -13.62
N SER A 176 18.33 0.71 -14.55
CA SER A 176 19.52 1.52 -14.25
C SER A 176 19.24 2.88 -13.59
N LYS A 177 18.02 3.43 -13.72
CA LYS A 177 17.59 4.65 -13.03
C LYS A 177 17.23 4.38 -11.56
N PHE A 178 16.70 3.19 -11.27
CA PHE A 178 16.15 2.83 -9.96
C PHE A 178 17.14 2.07 -9.07
N GLU A 179 17.95 1.19 -9.65
CA GLU A 179 18.92 0.37 -8.89
C GLU A 179 19.90 1.17 -8.02
N PRO A 180 20.40 2.36 -8.43
CA PRO A 180 21.26 3.18 -7.56
C PRO A 180 20.56 3.63 -6.27
N ILE A 181 19.26 3.93 -6.31
CA ILE A 181 18.45 4.41 -5.17
C ILE A 181 18.49 3.39 -4.01
N LEU A 182 18.53 2.10 -4.33
CA LEU A 182 18.61 1.04 -3.33
C LEU A 182 19.92 1.04 -2.51
N LYS A 183 20.92 1.81 -2.94
CA LYS A 183 22.21 1.96 -2.26
C LYS A 183 22.28 3.21 -1.38
N ASP A 184 21.29 4.09 -1.48
CA ASP A 184 21.22 5.34 -0.72
C ASP A 184 21.32 5.10 0.79
N LYS A 185 21.56 6.21 1.49
CA LYS A 185 21.62 6.26 2.96
C LYS A 185 20.31 5.77 3.57
N LEU A 186 20.40 5.20 4.78
CA LEU A 186 19.23 4.77 5.53
C LEU A 186 18.64 5.98 6.25
N ALA A 187 17.86 6.81 5.57
CA ALA A 187 17.16 7.94 6.18
C ALA A 187 15.75 7.53 6.62
N CYS A 188 15.31 7.93 7.82
CA CYS A 188 13.94 7.71 8.28
C CYS A 188 12.93 8.47 7.41
N PHE A 189 11.86 7.83 6.94
CA PHE A 189 10.85 8.49 6.11
C PHE A 189 9.97 9.50 6.89
N HIS A 190 9.92 9.37 8.23
CA HIS A 190 9.20 10.31 9.10
C HIS A 190 9.99 11.59 9.38
N CYS A 191 11.27 11.47 9.76
CA CYS A 191 12.06 12.57 10.31
C CYS A 191 13.37 12.85 9.56
N GLU A 192 13.67 12.09 8.51
CA GLU A 192 14.84 12.25 7.63
C GLU A 192 16.20 11.98 8.31
N MET A 193 16.19 11.56 9.58
CA MET A 193 17.40 11.18 10.31
C MET A 193 18.09 9.99 9.65
N GLU A 194 19.38 10.15 9.37
CA GLU A 194 20.24 9.10 8.82
C GLU A 194 20.66 8.09 9.90
N MET A 195 20.50 6.81 9.58
CA MET A 195 20.83 5.67 10.43
C MET A 195 22.07 4.96 9.92
N LYS A 196 22.96 4.59 10.83
CA LYS A 196 24.22 3.92 10.47
C LYS A 196 24.02 2.50 9.92
N ASN A 197 22.98 1.80 10.38
CA ASN A 197 22.71 0.41 9.98
C ASN A 197 21.23 0.03 10.18
N MET A 198 20.84 -1.14 9.64
CA MET A 198 19.48 -1.67 9.74
C MET A 198 18.99 -1.86 11.19
N PRO A 199 19.77 -2.41 12.14
CA PRO A 199 19.36 -2.46 13.54
C PRO A 199 18.96 -1.10 14.11
N THR A 200 19.80 -0.07 13.94
CA THR A 200 19.48 1.28 14.42
C THR A 200 18.23 1.85 13.75
N LEU A 201 18.03 1.58 12.46
CA LEU A 201 16.83 1.99 11.76
C LEU A 201 15.58 1.27 12.28
N LYS A 202 15.62 -0.05 12.48
CA LYS A 202 14.48 -0.81 13.02
C LYS A 202 14.11 -0.32 14.42
N SER A 203 15.09 -0.08 15.29
CA SER A 203 14.84 0.51 16.62
C SER A 203 14.17 1.88 16.49
N HIS A 204 14.65 2.74 15.60
CA HIS A 204 14.04 4.05 15.39
C HIS A 204 12.62 3.98 14.80
N LEU A 205 12.34 3.08 13.86
CA LEU A 205 10.99 2.86 13.34
C LEU A 205 10.03 2.40 14.45
N GLN A 206 10.51 1.56 15.38
CA GLN A 206 9.73 1.18 16.56
C GLN A 206 9.43 2.38 17.46
N GLU A 207 10.40 3.27 17.69
CA GLU A 207 10.17 4.50 18.47
C GLU A 207 9.15 5.43 17.80
N GLU A 208 9.22 5.60 16.47
CA GLU A 208 8.23 6.39 15.71
C GLU A 208 6.83 5.77 15.77
N TRP A 209 6.75 4.44 15.72
CA TRP A 209 5.51 3.70 15.90
C TRP A 209 4.91 3.89 17.29
N ASP A 210 5.70 3.73 18.35
CA ASP A 210 5.23 3.90 19.73
C ASP A 210 4.74 5.35 19.97
N LYS A 211 5.40 6.34 19.35
CA LYS A 211 4.95 7.74 19.36
C LYS A 211 3.60 7.88 18.64
N LEU A 212 3.44 7.27 17.47
CA LEU A 212 2.21 7.32 16.68
C LEU A 212 1.04 6.68 17.44
N GLU A 213 1.25 5.50 18.00
CA GLU A 213 0.25 4.79 18.81
C GLU A 213 -0.20 5.65 20.00
N ARG A 214 0.76 6.18 20.77
CA ARG A 214 0.44 7.04 21.93
C ARG A 214 -0.38 8.26 21.51
N ARG A 215 0.04 8.97 20.46
CA ARG A 215 -0.68 10.15 19.95
C ARG A 215 -2.10 9.79 19.49
N SER A 216 -2.27 8.65 18.85
CA SER A 216 -3.58 8.18 18.38
C SER A 216 -4.51 7.84 19.55
N ARG A 217 -4.01 7.14 20.58
CA ARG A 217 -4.76 6.83 21.80
C ARG A 217 -5.18 8.10 22.55
N ASP A 218 -4.28 9.06 22.67
CA ASP A 218 -4.56 10.33 23.34
C ASP A 218 -5.61 11.15 22.57
N SER A 219 -5.54 11.14 21.23
CA SER A 219 -6.53 11.80 20.37
C SER A 219 -7.91 11.15 20.48
N ALA A 220 -7.98 9.81 20.49
CA ALA A 220 -9.23 9.07 20.69
C ALA A 220 -9.88 9.36 22.05
N LYS A 221 -9.08 9.39 23.13
CA LYS A 221 -9.56 9.76 24.48
C LYS A 221 -10.12 11.19 24.51
N ARG A 222 -9.46 12.14 23.86
CA ARG A 222 -9.92 13.53 23.76
C ARG A 222 -11.24 13.62 23.00
N LYS A 223 -11.36 12.92 21.86
CA LYS A 223 -12.58 12.89 21.05
C LYS A 223 -13.77 12.35 21.86
N ARG A 224 -13.59 11.20 22.53
CA ARG A 224 -14.64 10.60 23.37
C ARG A 224 -15.11 11.53 24.49
N LYS A 225 -14.18 12.22 25.18
CA LYS A 225 -14.54 13.21 26.21
C LYS A 225 -15.31 14.41 25.65
N LEU A 226 -15.06 14.82 24.40
CA LEU A 226 -15.79 15.89 23.75
C LEU A 226 -17.20 15.43 23.35
N GLU A 227 -17.32 14.21 22.80
CA GLU A 227 -18.60 13.59 22.45
C GLU A 227 -19.48 13.40 23.72
N GLU A 228 -18.93 12.86 24.81
CA GLU A 228 -19.64 12.70 26.10
C GLU A 228 -20.13 14.06 26.67
N ARG A 229 -19.33 15.12 26.53
CA ARG A 229 -19.73 16.47 26.95
C ARG A 229 -20.83 17.05 26.08
N ALA A 230 -20.75 16.87 24.76
CA ALA A 230 -21.77 17.33 23.83
C ALA A 230 -23.11 16.61 24.07
N ASP A 231 -23.09 15.29 24.28
CA ASP A 231 -24.27 14.50 24.59
C ASP A 231 -24.92 14.99 25.90
N SER A 232 -24.11 15.19 26.96
CA SER A 232 -24.61 15.70 28.24
C SER A 232 -25.22 17.11 28.19
N GLN A 233 -24.71 17.97 27.29
CA GLN A 233 -25.28 19.30 27.06
C GLN A 233 -26.60 19.20 26.30
N SER A 234 -26.67 18.36 25.25
CA SER A 234 -27.90 18.14 24.49
C SER A 234 -29.05 17.53 25.31
N THR A 235 -28.73 16.65 26.27
CA THR A 235 -29.74 16.09 27.19
C THR A 235 -30.27 17.12 28.18
N ASN A 236 -29.39 17.99 28.70
CA ASN A 236 -29.81 19.06 29.62
C ASN A 236 -30.67 20.12 28.92
N ASP A 237 -30.34 20.48 27.68
CA ASP A 237 -31.12 21.44 26.90
C ASP A 237 -32.52 20.89 26.56
N ASN A 238 -32.63 19.60 26.22
CA ASN A 238 -33.92 18.95 25.98
C ASN A 238 -34.78 18.84 27.25
N GLU A 239 -34.19 18.53 28.41
CA GLU A 239 -34.93 18.51 29.68
C GLU A 239 -35.43 19.90 30.09
N GLN A 240 -34.65 20.95 29.88
CA GLN A 240 -35.06 22.32 30.17
C GLN A 240 -36.20 22.79 29.26
N ASN A 241 -36.17 22.46 27.96
CA ASN A 241 -37.23 22.82 27.03
C ASN A 241 -38.56 22.09 27.35
N SER A 242 -38.50 20.80 27.73
CA SER A 242 -39.70 20.03 28.10
C SER A 242 -40.40 20.53 29.37
N ARG A 243 -39.64 21.16 30.30
CA ARG A 243 -40.20 21.80 31.50
C ARG A 243 -40.80 23.17 31.24
N ALA A 244 -40.38 23.87 30.19
CA ALA A 244 -40.97 25.15 29.80
C ALA A 244 -42.35 24.97 29.13
N ASP A 245 -42.52 23.90 28.36
CA ASP A 245 -43.78 23.60 27.64
C ASP A 245 -44.88 22.97 28.52
N SER A 246 -44.59 22.61 29.77
CA SER A 246 -45.55 22.00 30.72
C SER A 246 -46.14 23.00 31.73
N VAL A 247 -45.84 24.29 31.59
CA VAL A 247 -46.40 25.37 32.42
C VAL A 247 -47.36 26.22 31.57
N PHE A 248 -48.49 25.63 31.16
CA PHE A 248 -49.68 26.35 30.66
C PHE A 248 -50.95 25.55 31.01
#